data_AF-A0A2E0QRB4-F1
#
_entry.id   AF-A0A2E0QRB4-F1
#
_cell.length_a   1.000
_cell.length_b   1.000
_cell.length_c   1.000
_cell.angle_alpha   90.00
_cell.angle_beta   90.00
_cell.angle_gamma   90.00
#
_symmetry.space_group_name_H-M   'P 1'
#
loop_
_entity.id
_entity.type
_entity.pdbx_description
1 polymer ?
#
loop_
_entity_poly.entity_id
_entity_poly.type
_entity_poly.pdbx_seq_one_letter_code
_entity_poly.pdbx_strand_id
1 'polypeptide(L)'
;MKKAAAFPLLLGVSAFLTILCQSPEALAEIPVESPPQTIVITGNQPWQDESLQSGIWGTLETRERIIEAPTAIARDFPMLRNWEKGTVWSFRGSRTALTQLLRRAGLEETLVDELTSPPVLTDLKTHLEVRPDEKTILGLSNDARLEIYSHIGFPTIEDPYYYTLQFIPGGIPRMGPPPKQISPELIDLARRLSYSDLSGNIFFSDTHFLLRKTDTEEQKVELARFLTRELAEQAWLNVPRSRDRYREILQYWESGGRNPNVTAVLSAAFENQNQTRLELEYLLPPGPRKYLNTYPSREESNVDRYPNCFATAFSFFSEDIPPRYFDNPEPDLRTNYIPGKPPWQLGDVIVIYDTTGEWKHVCNYIAGNLVFTKNGNSPDRPWVIQKLDDVLTVYLMSEKVHAKFYRLKPGLFE
;
A
#
# COMPACT_ATOMS: atom_id res chain seq x y z
N MET A 1 5.09 -57.92 39.76
CA MET A 1 6.27 -57.75 40.64
C MET A 1 6.59 -56.26 40.66
N LYS A 2 6.15 -55.52 41.70
CA LYS A 2 6.94 -55.06 42.88
C LYS A 2 7.95 -53.97 42.46
N LYS A 3 7.94 -52.72 42.96
CA LYS A 3 7.52 -52.16 44.26
C LYS A 3 7.10 -50.67 44.18
N ALA A 4 6.22 -50.30 45.11
CA ALA A 4 5.88 -48.96 45.56
C ALA A 4 6.76 -48.48 46.73
N ALA A 5 6.70 -47.17 47.02
CA ALA A 5 6.75 -46.48 48.35
C ALA A 5 7.43 -45.10 48.19
N ALA A 6 7.16 -44.04 48.96
CA ALA A 6 6.06 -43.62 49.83
C ALA A 6 6.41 -42.18 50.28
N PHE A 7 5.38 -41.42 50.65
CA PHE A 7 5.42 -40.08 51.27
C PHE A 7 6.21 -40.03 52.60
N PRO A 8 6.50 -38.81 53.08
CA PRO A 8 5.95 -38.46 54.39
C PRO A 8 5.21 -37.11 54.42
N LEU A 9 4.31 -37.04 55.38
CA LEU A 9 3.32 -36.01 55.69
C LEU A 9 3.68 -35.37 57.05
N LEU A 10 3.61 -34.05 57.18
CA LEU A 10 3.45 -33.31 58.44
C LEU A 10 3.06 -31.86 58.08
N LEU A 11 1.77 -31.49 58.14
CA LEU A 11 1.06 -30.90 59.28
C LEU A 11 1.62 -29.55 59.77
N GLY A 12 0.89 -28.48 59.47
CA GLY A 12 0.47 -27.54 60.52
C GLY A 12 0.88 -26.08 60.37
N VAL A 13 -0.14 -25.23 60.56
CA VAL A 13 -0.11 -23.87 61.13
C VAL A 13 -0.26 -22.71 60.13
N SER A 14 -1.48 -22.17 60.19
CA SER A 14 -1.95 -20.85 59.77
C SER A 14 -1.01 -19.72 60.20
N ALA A 15 -0.70 -18.81 59.26
CA ALA A 15 -0.31 -17.45 59.60
C ALA A 15 -0.70 -16.51 58.44
N PHE A 16 -1.71 -15.69 58.71
CA PHE A 16 -1.90 -14.41 58.04
C PHE A 16 -0.58 -13.64 58.07
N LEU A 17 -0.05 -13.26 56.90
CA LEU A 17 0.93 -12.18 56.81
C LEU A 17 0.55 -11.25 55.67
N THR A 18 -0.12 -10.18 56.07
CA THR A 18 -0.30 -8.94 55.33
C THR A 18 1.09 -8.41 54.94
N ILE A 19 1.46 -8.54 53.66
CA ILE A 19 2.64 -7.85 53.13
C ILE A 19 2.14 -6.66 52.31
N LEU A 20 2.49 -5.51 52.87
CA LEU A 20 2.27 -4.17 52.38
C LEU A 20 2.62 -4.03 50.90
N CYS A 21 1.72 -3.40 50.16
CA CYS A 21 2.02 -2.69 48.92
C CYS A 21 3.18 -1.72 49.17
N GLN A 22 4.38 -2.12 48.79
CA GLN A 22 5.45 -1.18 48.48
C GLN A 22 5.42 -0.96 46.98
N SER A 23 5.07 0.27 46.63
CA SER A 23 5.14 0.86 45.30
C SER A 23 6.46 0.51 44.61
N PRO A 24 6.45 0.03 43.35
CA PRO A 24 7.61 0.23 42.50
C PRO A 24 7.73 1.73 42.30
N GLU A 25 8.87 2.28 42.72
CA GLU A 25 9.28 3.63 42.43
C GLU A 25 9.01 3.93 40.95
N ALA A 26 8.41 5.09 40.70
CA ALA A 26 8.16 5.62 39.38
C ALA A 26 9.47 5.60 38.57
N LEU A 27 9.61 4.62 37.69
CA LEU A 27 10.39 4.77 36.47
C LEU A 27 9.73 5.95 35.76
N ALA A 28 10.34 7.13 35.92
CA ALA A 28 9.96 8.31 35.20
C ALA A 28 9.80 7.93 33.72
N GLU A 29 8.58 8.02 33.20
CA GLU A 29 8.31 7.91 31.78
C GLU A 29 9.24 8.92 31.08
N ILE A 30 10.30 8.41 30.46
CA ILE A 30 11.11 9.22 29.56
C ILE A 30 10.12 9.71 28.51
N PRO A 31 9.93 11.03 28.32
CA PRO A 31 9.01 11.52 27.32
C PRO A 31 9.49 11.00 25.97
N VAL A 32 8.77 10.01 25.42
CA VAL A 32 8.98 9.59 24.03
C VAL A 32 8.44 10.74 23.20
N GLU A 33 9.33 11.66 22.82
CA GLU A 33 9.00 12.75 21.92
C GLU A 33 8.28 12.16 20.70
N SER A 34 7.02 12.58 20.52
CA SER A 34 6.23 12.15 19.38
C SER A 34 6.89 12.69 18.10
N PRO A 35 7.08 11.86 17.07
CA PRO A 35 7.67 12.31 15.81
C PRO A 35 6.80 13.41 15.17
N PRO A 36 7.41 14.33 14.40
CA PRO A 36 6.68 15.42 13.76
C PRO A 36 5.65 14.86 12.75
N GLN A 37 4.49 15.51 12.67
CA GLN A 37 3.36 15.13 11.81
C GLN A 37 3.20 16.11 10.65
N THR A 38 2.88 15.61 9.45
CA THR A 38 2.55 16.43 8.26
C THR A 38 1.07 16.25 7.92
N ILE A 39 0.39 17.34 7.55
CA ILE A 39 -1.01 17.36 7.07
C ILE A 39 -0.99 17.75 5.59
N VAL A 40 -1.69 17.00 4.73
CA VAL A 40 -1.71 17.19 3.26
C VAL A 40 -3.09 17.66 2.80
N ILE A 41 -3.14 18.60 1.84
CA ILE A 41 -4.35 19.07 1.16
C ILE A 41 -4.21 18.75 -0.34
N THR A 42 -5.18 18.06 -0.93
CA THR A 42 -5.15 17.57 -2.32
C THR A 42 -5.81 18.54 -3.30
N GLY A 43 -5.31 18.66 -4.55
CA GLY A 43 -6.09 19.41 -5.56
C GLY A 43 -5.45 19.92 -6.86
N ASN A 44 -4.19 19.64 -7.23
CA ASN A 44 -3.63 20.17 -8.49
C ASN A 44 -3.62 19.15 -9.64
N GLN A 45 -3.96 19.66 -10.83
CA GLN A 45 -4.09 18.96 -12.11
C GLN A 45 -2.74 18.34 -12.56
N PRO A 46 -2.72 17.17 -13.22
CA PRO A 46 -1.49 16.53 -13.68
C PRO A 46 -1.22 16.80 -15.16
N TRP A 47 -0.01 16.44 -15.62
CA TRP A 47 0.51 16.53 -16.98
C TRP A 47 1.14 17.88 -17.38
N GLN A 48 2.20 18.32 -16.70
CA GLN A 48 3.40 18.92 -17.33
C GLN A 48 4.42 19.56 -16.38
N ASP A 49 4.12 19.75 -15.10
CA ASP A 49 5.03 20.52 -14.25
C ASP A 49 6.23 19.67 -13.82
N GLU A 50 7.34 19.85 -14.53
CA GLU A 50 8.67 19.55 -14.00
C GLU A 50 8.83 20.31 -12.69
N SER A 51 8.86 19.58 -11.58
CA SER A 51 9.03 20.19 -10.26
C SER A 51 10.52 20.21 -9.91
N LEU A 52 11.01 21.38 -9.51
CA LEU A 52 12.38 21.54 -9.04
C LEU A 52 12.38 21.62 -7.51
N GLN A 53 13.07 20.68 -6.86
CA GLN A 53 13.19 20.64 -5.40
C GLN A 53 14.66 20.64 -4.99
N SER A 54 15.04 21.44 -4.01
CA SER A 54 16.42 21.52 -3.51
C SER A 54 16.48 21.20 -2.02
N GLY A 55 17.50 20.46 -1.60
CA GLY A 55 17.76 20.15 -0.20
C GLY A 55 19.17 19.60 0.00
N ILE A 56 19.45 18.95 1.14
CA ILE A 56 20.78 18.37 1.40
C ILE A 56 21.17 17.27 0.39
N TRP A 57 20.17 16.66 -0.25
CA TRP A 57 20.30 15.67 -1.32
C TRP A 57 20.66 16.24 -2.70
N GLY A 58 20.72 17.58 -2.83
CA GLY A 58 20.96 18.26 -4.10
C GLY A 58 19.70 18.89 -4.67
N THR A 59 19.71 19.16 -5.98
CA THR A 59 18.56 19.70 -6.70
C THR A 59 17.99 18.60 -7.60
N LEU A 60 16.73 18.25 -7.39
CA LEU A 60 16.01 17.25 -8.15
C LEU A 60 15.01 17.92 -9.10
N GLU A 61 15.03 17.48 -10.34
CA GLU A 61 13.98 17.69 -11.33
C GLU A 61 13.10 16.43 -11.33
N THR A 62 11.79 16.57 -11.24
CA THR A 62 10.86 15.44 -11.21
C THR A 62 9.79 15.57 -12.28
N ARG A 63 9.38 14.44 -12.85
CA ARG A 63 8.30 14.35 -13.81
C ARG A 63 7.42 13.16 -13.49
N GLU A 64 6.12 13.43 -13.40
CA GLU A 64 5.10 12.40 -13.26
C GLU A 64 5.00 11.57 -14.54
N ARG A 65 4.85 10.26 -14.37
CA ARG A 65 4.58 9.28 -15.42
C ARG A 65 3.55 8.27 -14.91
N ILE A 66 2.93 7.58 -15.86
CA ILE A 66 2.06 6.43 -15.57
C ILE A 66 2.78 5.17 -15.97
N ILE A 67 2.68 4.16 -15.13
CA ILE A 67 3.16 2.83 -15.44
C ILE A 67 2.02 1.81 -15.43
N GLU A 68 2.26 0.74 -16.16
CA GLU A 68 1.35 -0.40 -16.29
C GLU A 68 2.14 -1.69 -16.14
N ALA A 69 1.46 -2.74 -15.68
CA ALA A 69 2.06 -4.05 -15.65
C ALA A 69 2.32 -4.58 -17.07
N PRO A 70 3.45 -5.28 -17.29
CA PRO A 70 3.63 -6.10 -18.48
C PRO A 70 2.46 -7.07 -18.65
N THR A 71 2.05 -7.32 -19.90
CA THR A 71 0.94 -8.24 -20.22
C THR A 71 1.09 -9.62 -19.57
N ALA A 72 2.31 -10.14 -19.49
CA ALA A 72 2.59 -11.43 -18.87
C ALA A 72 2.22 -11.48 -17.37
N ILE A 73 2.47 -10.38 -16.64
CA ILE A 73 2.12 -10.25 -15.22
C ILE A 73 0.62 -10.00 -15.07
N ALA A 74 0.05 -9.14 -15.92
CA ALA A 74 -1.35 -8.76 -15.85
C ALA A 74 -2.33 -9.94 -16.03
N ARG A 75 -1.93 -10.99 -16.76
CA ARG A 75 -2.72 -12.22 -16.92
C ARG A 75 -2.97 -12.97 -15.61
N ASP A 76 -2.11 -12.78 -14.61
CA ASP A 76 -2.22 -13.41 -13.29
C ASP A 76 -2.95 -12.53 -12.25
N PHE A 77 -3.47 -11.37 -12.66
CA PHE A 77 -4.16 -10.45 -11.76
C PHE A 77 -5.40 -11.09 -11.13
N PRO A 78 -5.64 -10.88 -9.81
CA PRO A 78 -6.78 -11.44 -9.11
C PRO A 78 -8.13 -11.16 -9.77
N MET A 79 -8.33 -9.95 -10.32
CA MET A 79 -9.59 -9.58 -10.98
C MET A 79 -9.93 -10.38 -12.23
N LEU A 80 -8.94 -11.05 -12.84
CA LEU A 80 -9.14 -11.90 -14.02
C LEU A 80 -9.48 -13.35 -13.62
N ARG A 81 -9.52 -13.68 -12.33
CA ARG A 81 -9.88 -15.02 -11.87
C ARG A 81 -11.38 -15.16 -11.74
N ASN A 82 -11.92 -16.30 -12.19
CA ASN A 82 -13.33 -16.65 -12.02
C ASN A 82 -14.33 -15.60 -12.59
N TRP A 83 -13.91 -14.75 -13.53
CA TRP A 83 -14.75 -13.67 -14.08
C TRP A 83 -16.01 -14.21 -14.78
N GLU A 84 -15.93 -15.44 -15.30
CA GLU A 84 -17.02 -16.16 -15.95
C GLU A 84 -18.19 -16.46 -15.01
N LYS A 85 -17.96 -16.50 -13.70
CA LYS A 85 -19.02 -16.63 -12.68
C LYS A 85 -19.89 -15.38 -12.58
N GLY A 86 -19.46 -14.26 -13.16
CA GLY A 86 -20.13 -12.97 -13.09
C GLY A 86 -19.95 -12.26 -11.75
N THR A 87 -20.80 -11.26 -11.54
CA THR A 87 -20.83 -10.48 -10.30
C THR A 87 -21.54 -11.27 -9.22
N VAL A 88 -20.80 -11.62 -8.16
CA VAL A 88 -21.33 -12.32 -6.98
C VAL A 88 -20.90 -11.54 -5.75
N TRP A 89 -21.83 -10.97 -5.01
CA TRP A 89 -21.53 -10.31 -3.73
C TRP A 89 -21.58 -11.33 -2.60
N SER A 90 -20.45 -11.54 -1.95
CA SER A 90 -20.33 -12.48 -0.83
C SER A 90 -20.38 -11.72 0.49
N PHE A 91 -21.39 -12.02 1.32
CA PHE A 91 -21.58 -11.39 2.63
C PHE A 91 -21.44 -12.40 3.76
N ARG A 92 -20.84 -11.95 4.87
CA ARG A 92 -20.86 -12.69 6.13
C ARG A 92 -22.14 -12.41 6.92
N GLY A 93 -22.54 -13.37 7.75
CA GLY A 93 -23.64 -13.20 8.69
C GLY A 93 -24.98 -13.76 8.19
N SER A 94 -26.06 -13.25 8.76
CA SER A 94 -27.41 -13.75 8.51
C SER A 94 -28.15 -12.93 7.46
N ARG A 95 -29.21 -13.51 6.87
CA ARG A 95 -30.10 -12.80 5.93
C ARG A 95 -30.65 -11.50 6.55
N THR A 96 -30.99 -11.51 7.84
CA THR A 96 -31.45 -10.32 8.56
C THR A 96 -30.40 -9.21 8.59
N ALA A 97 -29.13 -9.56 8.81
CA ALA A 97 -28.04 -8.58 8.80
C ALA A 97 -27.83 -7.99 7.39
N LEU A 98 -27.90 -8.83 6.34
CA LEU A 98 -27.85 -8.38 4.96
C LEU A 98 -29.02 -7.42 4.63
N THR A 99 -30.25 -7.76 5.02
CA THR A 99 -31.41 -6.88 4.82
C THR A 99 -31.20 -5.51 5.48
N GLN A 100 -30.68 -5.48 6.71
CA GLN A 100 -30.39 -4.22 7.41
C GLN A 100 -29.30 -3.41 6.72
N LEU A 101 -28.24 -4.07 6.24
CA LEU A 101 -27.17 -3.43 5.46
C LEU A 101 -27.73 -2.76 4.19
N LEU A 102 -28.52 -3.48 3.39
CA LEU A 102 -29.08 -2.96 2.14
C LEU A 102 -30.02 -1.77 2.39
N ARG A 103 -30.84 -1.82 3.45
CA ARG A 103 -31.66 -0.67 3.88
C ARG A 103 -30.82 0.52 4.32
N ARG A 104 -29.75 0.29 5.08
CA ARG A 104 -28.81 1.33 5.52
C ARG A 104 -28.09 1.98 4.33
N ALA A 105 -27.80 1.21 3.30
CA ALA A 105 -27.27 1.69 2.02
C ALA A 105 -28.30 2.50 1.20
N GLY A 106 -29.53 2.65 1.68
CA GLY A 106 -30.56 3.48 1.05
C GLY A 106 -31.29 2.81 -0.12
N LEU A 107 -31.24 1.47 -0.23
CA LEU A 107 -31.96 0.76 -1.27
C LEU A 107 -33.47 0.73 -0.98
N GLU A 108 -34.28 0.88 -2.03
CA GLU A 108 -35.74 0.74 -1.99
C GLU A 108 -36.16 -0.65 -1.48
N GLU A 109 -37.23 -0.72 -0.69
CA GLU A 109 -37.68 -1.98 -0.07
C GLU A 109 -37.94 -3.09 -1.09
N THR A 110 -38.46 -2.76 -2.27
CA THR A 110 -38.69 -3.77 -3.33
C THR A 110 -37.39 -4.41 -3.82
N LEU A 111 -36.31 -3.62 -3.89
CA LEU A 111 -34.99 -4.12 -4.30
C LEU A 111 -34.31 -4.89 -3.15
N VAL A 112 -34.50 -4.45 -1.90
CA VAL A 112 -34.05 -5.20 -0.72
C VAL A 112 -34.70 -6.58 -0.66
N ASP A 113 -36.01 -6.66 -0.90
CA ASP A 113 -36.76 -7.92 -0.91
C ASP A 113 -36.28 -8.85 -2.03
N GLU A 114 -36.00 -8.30 -3.23
CA GLU A 114 -35.44 -9.03 -4.36
C GLU A 114 -34.04 -9.58 -4.04
N LEU A 115 -33.11 -8.72 -3.61
CA LEU A 115 -31.71 -9.10 -3.33
C LEU A 115 -31.56 -10.06 -2.16
N THR A 116 -32.55 -10.11 -1.28
CA THR A 116 -32.53 -11.02 -0.13
C THR A 116 -33.35 -12.29 -0.36
N SER A 117 -33.93 -12.51 -1.54
CA SER A 117 -34.76 -13.68 -1.83
C SER A 117 -34.16 -14.59 -2.90
N PRO A 118 -34.42 -15.91 -2.85
CA PRO A 118 -34.07 -16.79 -3.97
C PRO A 118 -34.82 -16.39 -5.25
N PRO A 119 -34.22 -16.56 -6.44
CA PRO A 119 -32.92 -17.19 -6.69
C PRO A 119 -31.72 -16.23 -6.61
N VAL A 120 -31.95 -14.94 -6.32
CA VAL A 120 -30.90 -13.91 -6.27
C VAL A 120 -29.96 -14.13 -5.08
N LEU A 121 -30.53 -14.50 -3.93
CA LEU A 121 -29.80 -14.91 -2.75
C LEU A 121 -29.63 -16.43 -2.67
N THR A 122 -28.39 -16.88 -2.45
CA THR A 122 -28.04 -18.24 -2.05
C THR A 122 -27.42 -18.24 -0.65
N ASP A 123 -27.95 -19.06 0.25
CA ASP A 123 -27.37 -19.27 1.59
C ASP A 123 -26.48 -20.53 1.58
N LEU A 124 -25.16 -20.33 1.73
CA LEU A 124 -24.17 -21.40 1.70
C LEU A 124 -23.75 -21.88 3.10
N LYS A 125 -24.51 -21.55 4.15
CA LYS A 125 -24.23 -21.80 5.58
C LYS A 125 -23.01 -21.07 6.15
N THR A 126 -21.94 -20.93 5.37
CA THR A 126 -20.75 -20.19 5.75
C THR A 126 -20.88 -18.70 5.44
N HIS A 127 -21.65 -18.38 4.41
CA HIS A 127 -21.85 -17.03 3.88
C HIS A 127 -23.08 -16.95 2.99
N LEU A 128 -23.47 -15.73 2.65
CA LEU A 128 -24.54 -15.42 1.71
C LEU A 128 -23.93 -14.95 0.39
N GLU A 129 -24.43 -15.46 -0.72
CA GLU A 129 -24.10 -14.97 -2.06
C GLU A 129 -25.31 -14.27 -2.67
N VAL A 130 -25.13 -13.03 -3.09
CA VAL A 130 -26.12 -12.25 -3.84
C VAL A 130 -25.64 -12.10 -5.27
N ARG A 131 -26.50 -12.41 -6.24
CA ARG A 131 -26.22 -12.26 -7.68
C ARG A 131 -27.06 -11.12 -8.26
N PRO A 132 -26.63 -9.85 -8.09
CA PRO A 132 -27.37 -8.71 -8.58
C PRO A 132 -27.47 -8.74 -10.11
N ASP A 133 -28.59 -8.27 -10.64
CA ASP A 133 -28.74 -8.09 -12.08
C ASP A 133 -28.05 -6.80 -12.55
N GLU A 134 -27.97 -6.63 -13.88
CA GLU A 134 -27.33 -5.45 -14.47
C GLU A 134 -28.03 -4.14 -14.09
N LYS A 135 -29.36 -4.15 -13.99
CA LYS A 135 -30.13 -2.98 -13.59
C LYS A 135 -29.78 -2.54 -12.17
N THR A 136 -29.65 -3.50 -11.26
CA THR A 136 -29.23 -3.26 -9.88
C THR A 136 -27.83 -2.66 -9.85
N ILE A 137 -26.86 -3.31 -10.51
CA ILE A 137 -25.46 -2.83 -10.54
C ILE A 137 -25.41 -1.40 -11.07
N LEU A 138 -26.08 -1.09 -12.19
CA LEU A 138 -26.07 0.24 -12.79
C LEU A 138 -26.83 1.28 -11.96
N GLY A 139 -27.82 0.84 -11.17
CA GLY A 139 -28.72 1.70 -10.39
C GLY A 139 -28.19 2.12 -9.02
N LEU A 140 -27.10 1.52 -8.52
CA LEU A 140 -26.51 1.90 -7.24
C LEU A 140 -25.94 3.32 -7.27
N SER A 141 -26.30 4.11 -6.25
CA SER A 141 -25.69 5.41 -5.96
C SER A 141 -24.25 5.25 -5.43
N ASN A 142 -23.51 6.35 -5.35
CA ASN A 142 -22.17 6.36 -4.74
C ASN A 142 -22.23 5.86 -3.28
N ASP A 143 -23.13 6.44 -2.47
CA ASP A 143 -23.31 6.05 -1.05
C ASP A 143 -23.68 4.57 -0.91
N ALA A 144 -24.57 4.06 -1.76
CA ALA A 144 -24.94 2.65 -1.75
C ALA A 144 -23.74 1.74 -2.08
N ARG A 145 -22.90 2.10 -3.05
CA ARG A 145 -21.68 1.35 -3.36
C ARG A 145 -20.71 1.37 -2.20
N LEU A 146 -20.44 2.54 -1.63
CA LEU A 146 -19.52 2.68 -0.50
C LEU A 146 -19.98 1.81 0.69
N GLU A 147 -21.26 1.83 0.99
CA GLU A 147 -21.84 1.06 2.10
C GLU A 147 -21.84 -0.45 1.82
N ILE A 148 -22.28 -0.89 0.63
CA ILE A 148 -22.36 -2.31 0.30
C ILE A 148 -20.95 -2.88 0.13
N TYR A 149 -20.08 -2.21 -0.63
CA TYR A 149 -18.79 -2.77 -1.05
C TYR A 149 -17.75 -2.80 0.07
N SER A 150 -17.94 -2.02 1.14
CA SER A 150 -17.15 -2.15 2.37
C SER A 150 -17.47 -3.42 3.17
N HIS A 151 -18.55 -4.14 2.82
CA HIS A 151 -19.02 -5.34 3.51
C HIS A 151 -18.99 -6.62 2.65
N ILE A 152 -18.60 -6.52 1.37
CA ILE A 152 -18.46 -7.69 0.49
C ILE A 152 -17.04 -8.22 0.52
N GLY A 153 -16.92 -9.52 0.28
CA GLY A 153 -15.64 -10.18 0.09
C GLY A 153 -15.28 -11.14 1.22
N PHE A 154 -14.63 -12.23 0.84
CA PHE A 154 -13.95 -13.16 1.75
C PHE A 154 -12.44 -12.92 1.72
N PRO A 155 -11.73 -13.21 2.83
CA PRO A 155 -10.28 -13.11 2.91
C PRO A 155 -9.63 -14.29 2.17
N THR A 156 -9.94 -14.42 0.89
CA THR A 156 -9.41 -15.41 -0.03
C THR A 156 -8.95 -14.69 -1.28
N ILE A 157 -7.79 -15.07 -1.80
CA ILE A 157 -7.23 -14.52 -3.04
C ILE A 157 -8.14 -14.77 -4.27
N GLU A 158 -9.07 -15.71 -4.15
CA GLU A 158 -10.03 -16.05 -5.22
C GLU A 158 -11.25 -15.11 -5.26
N ASP A 159 -11.48 -14.33 -4.21
CA ASP A 159 -12.57 -13.36 -4.17
C ASP A 159 -12.11 -12.04 -4.83
N PRO A 160 -12.75 -11.60 -5.94
CA PRO A 160 -12.34 -10.38 -6.65
C PRO A 160 -12.49 -9.11 -5.80
N TYR A 161 -13.27 -9.16 -4.71
CA TYR A 161 -13.44 -8.04 -3.80
C TYR A 161 -12.40 -8.01 -2.69
N TYR A 162 -11.58 -9.07 -2.54
CA TYR A 162 -10.49 -9.10 -1.56
C TYR A 162 -9.48 -7.97 -1.78
N TYR A 163 -9.22 -7.61 -3.04
CA TYR A 163 -8.40 -6.46 -3.42
C TYR A 163 -9.27 -5.42 -4.14
N THR A 164 -9.96 -4.58 -3.36
CA THR A 164 -10.72 -3.45 -3.94
C THR A 164 -9.77 -2.54 -4.72
N LEU A 165 -10.11 -2.22 -5.97
CA LEU A 165 -9.30 -1.33 -6.78
C LEU A 165 -9.50 0.09 -6.32
N GLN A 166 -8.45 0.67 -5.75
CA GLN A 166 -8.32 2.10 -5.59
C GLN A 166 -7.62 2.69 -6.81
N PHE A 167 -8.26 3.66 -7.44
CA PHE A 167 -7.69 4.42 -8.53
C PHE A 167 -6.71 5.48 -8.00
N ILE A 168 -5.77 5.86 -8.85
CA ILE A 168 -4.86 6.98 -8.58
C ILE A 168 -5.64 8.27 -8.25
N PRO A 169 -5.11 9.19 -7.43
CA PRO A 169 -5.80 10.43 -7.09
C PRO A 169 -6.20 11.20 -8.35
N GLY A 170 -7.48 11.55 -8.50
CA GLY A 170 -8.04 12.14 -9.72
C GLY A 170 -8.68 11.13 -10.68
N GLY A 171 -8.58 9.83 -10.41
CA GLY A 171 -9.32 8.76 -11.07
C GLY A 171 -8.94 8.53 -12.53
N ILE A 172 -9.86 7.93 -13.30
CA ILE A 172 -9.72 7.65 -14.73
C ILE A 172 -9.21 8.85 -15.56
N PRO A 173 -9.66 10.11 -15.33
CA PRO A 173 -9.12 11.26 -16.05
C PRO A 173 -7.60 11.45 -15.92
N ARG A 174 -7.02 11.13 -14.75
CA ARG A 174 -5.55 11.16 -14.55
C ARG A 174 -4.86 9.92 -15.08
N MET A 175 -5.56 8.85 -15.45
CA MET A 175 -4.94 7.61 -15.93
C MET A 175 -4.37 7.71 -17.36
N GLY A 176 -4.60 8.81 -18.06
CA GLY A 176 -4.17 8.98 -19.45
C GLY A 176 -5.06 8.21 -20.44
N PRO A 177 -4.72 8.17 -21.74
CA PRO A 177 -5.57 7.58 -22.76
C PRO A 177 -5.70 6.06 -22.59
N PRO A 178 -6.90 5.48 -22.73
CA PRO A 178 -7.08 4.04 -22.66
C PRO A 178 -6.41 3.31 -23.84
N PRO A 179 -6.13 2.00 -23.72
CA PRO A 179 -5.64 1.20 -24.84
C PRO A 179 -6.63 1.25 -26.01
N LYS A 180 -6.11 1.24 -27.25
CA LYS A 180 -6.94 1.34 -28.47
C LYS A 180 -7.98 0.22 -28.61
N GLN A 181 -7.73 -0.91 -27.94
CA GLN A 181 -8.58 -2.10 -27.94
C GLN A 181 -9.79 -1.96 -27.00
N ILE A 182 -9.79 -0.95 -26.12
CA ILE A 182 -10.85 -0.70 -25.15
C ILE A 182 -11.71 0.46 -25.65
N SER A 183 -13.02 0.22 -25.74
CA SER A 183 -13.93 1.24 -26.24
C SER A 183 -14.10 2.39 -25.23
N PRO A 184 -14.26 3.65 -25.70
CA PRO A 184 -14.55 4.78 -24.82
C PRO A 184 -15.79 4.58 -23.95
N GLU A 185 -16.80 3.85 -24.45
CA GLU A 185 -18.03 3.53 -23.73
C GLU A 185 -17.75 2.65 -22.50
N LEU A 186 -16.79 1.72 -22.60
CA LEU A 186 -16.42 0.85 -21.50
C LEU A 186 -15.66 1.63 -20.42
N ILE A 187 -14.82 2.57 -20.82
CA ILE A 187 -14.12 3.48 -19.89
C ILE A 187 -15.10 4.41 -19.19
N ASP A 188 -16.09 4.95 -19.90
CA ASP A 188 -17.15 5.76 -19.28
C ASP A 188 -18.00 4.92 -18.31
N LEU A 189 -18.29 3.67 -18.66
CA LEU A 189 -18.97 2.76 -17.75
C LEU A 189 -18.16 2.52 -16.48
N ALA A 190 -16.85 2.24 -16.58
CA ALA A 190 -15.97 2.11 -15.42
C ALA A 190 -16.00 3.36 -14.54
N ARG A 191 -15.95 4.55 -15.15
CA ARG A 191 -16.04 5.84 -14.46
C ARG A 191 -17.36 6.03 -13.73
N ARG A 192 -18.49 5.66 -14.34
CA ARG A 192 -19.83 5.77 -13.72
C ARG A 192 -20.05 4.78 -12.58
N LEU A 193 -19.40 3.62 -12.64
CA LEU A 193 -19.45 2.58 -11.60
C LEU A 193 -18.46 2.84 -10.46
N SER A 194 -17.52 3.77 -10.64
CA SER A 194 -16.60 4.17 -9.58
C SER A 194 -17.34 4.94 -8.49
N TYR A 195 -16.85 4.85 -7.26
CA TYR A 195 -17.44 5.49 -6.08
C TYR A 195 -16.33 6.11 -5.22
N SER A 196 -16.71 6.98 -4.28
CA SER A 196 -15.73 7.71 -3.48
C SER A 196 -16.06 7.69 -2.01
N ASP A 197 -15.03 7.66 -1.18
CA ASP A 197 -15.19 7.91 0.25
C ASP A 197 -15.28 9.42 0.55
N LEU A 198 -15.46 9.74 1.83
CA LEU A 198 -15.52 11.12 2.32
C LEU A 198 -14.21 11.89 2.12
N SER A 199 -13.08 11.18 1.97
CA SER A 199 -11.76 11.77 1.70
C SER A 199 -11.54 12.06 0.21
N GLY A 200 -12.46 11.65 -0.66
CA GLY A 200 -12.37 11.81 -2.10
C GLY A 200 -11.51 10.75 -2.80
N ASN A 201 -11.13 9.67 -2.11
CA ASN A 201 -10.51 8.52 -2.75
C ASN A 201 -11.50 7.86 -3.70
N ILE A 202 -11.02 7.37 -4.85
CA ILE A 202 -11.88 6.77 -5.87
C ILE A 202 -11.63 5.27 -5.90
N PHE A 203 -12.70 4.50 -5.75
CA PHE A 203 -12.69 3.04 -5.72
C PHE A 203 -13.53 2.47 -6.87
N PHE A 204 -13.20 1.24 -7.24
CA PHE A 204 -13.93 0.46 -8.22
C PHE A 204 -13.92 -1.02 -7.82
N SER A 205 -15.12 -1.61 -7.76
CA SER A 205 -15.30 -3.00 -7.32
C SER A 205 -16.01 -3.88 -8.36
N ASP A 206 -16.68 -3.29 -9.35
CA ASP A 206 -17.47 -3.99 -10.37
C ASP A 206 -16.62 -4.58 -11.52
N THR A 207 -15.47 -5.18 -11.18
CA THR A 207 -14.49 -5.71 -12.14
C THR A 207 -15.10 -6.80 -13.02
N HIS A 208 -15.74 -7.81 -12.43
CA HIS A 208 -16.36 -8.91 -13.20
C HIS A 208 -17.51 -8.44 -14.09
N PHE A 209 -18.30 -7.47 -13.63
CA PHE A 209 -19.35 -6.86 -14.45
C PHE A 209 -18.74 -6.23 -15.70
N LEU A 210 -17.68 -5.44 -15.53
CA LEU A 210 -17.02 -4.74 -16.62
C LEU A 210 -16.26 -5.68 -17.56
N LEU A 211 -15.56 -6.68 -17.03
CA LEU A 211 -14.84 -7.69 -17.83
C LEU A 211 -15.78 -8.48 -18.75
N ARG A 212 -17.01 -8.75 -18.31
CA ARG A 212 -18.04 -9.43 -19.13
C ARG A 212 -18.60 -8.58 -20.28
N LYS A 213 -18.27 -7.28 -20.32
CA LYS A 213 -18.61 -6.37 -21.43
C LYS A 213 -17.50 -6.30 -22.49
N THR A 214 -16.43 -7.09 -22.34
CA THR A 214 -15.38 -7.25 -23.35
C THR A 214 -15.64 -8.48 -24.23
N ASP A 215 -15.14 -8.46 -25.45
CA ASP A 215 -15.34 -9.52 -26.45
C ASP A 215 -14.25 -10.59 -26.39
N THR A 216 -13.01 -10.22 -26.04
CA THR A 216 -11.84 -11.13 -26.06
C THR A 216 -11.10 -11.18 -24.72
N GLU A 217 -10.30 -12.23 -24.50
CA GLU A 217 -9.41 -12.31 -23.32
C GLU A 217 -8.33 -11.23 -23.35
N GLU A 218 -7.84 -10.87 -24.54
CA GLU A 218 -6.87 -9.79 -24.69
C GLU A 218 -7.45 -8.44 -24.24
N GLN A 219 -8.71 -8.14 -24.57
CA GLN A 219 -9.37 -6.94 -24.07
C GLN A 219 -9.53 -6.95 -22.54
N LYS A 220 -9.80 -8.11 -21.92
CA LYS A 220 -9.84 -8.23 -20.45
C LYS A 220 -8.51 -7.87 -19.82
N VAL A 221 -7.41 -8.39 -20.37
CA VAL A 221 -6.06 -8.10 -19.88
C VAL A 221 -5.71 -6.63 -20.06
N GLU A 222 -6.00 -6.04 -21.21
CA GLU A 222 -5.73 -4.60 -21.46
C GLU A 222 -6.59 -3.70 -20.56
N LEU A 223 -7.85 -4.07 -20.32
CA LEU A 223 -8.70 -3.37 -19.38
C LEU A 223 -8.17 -3.48 -17.95
N ALA A 224 -7.75 -4.66 -17.52
CA ALA A 224 -7.17 -4.86 -16.18
C ALA A 224 -5.90 -4.02 -16.00
N ARG A 225 -5.00 -3.99 -16.99
CA ARG A 225 -3.80 -3.14 -16.99
C ARG A 225 -4.14 -1.66 -16.89
N PHE A 226 -5.17 -1.21 -17.59
CA PHE A 226 -5.63 0.17 -17.53
C PHE A 226 -6.17 0.54 -16.15
N LEU A 227 -7.02 -0.30 -15.56
CA LEU A 227 -7.65 -0.05 -14.27
C LEU A 227 -6.67 -0.10 -13.09
N THR A 228 -5.50 -0.73 -13.26
CA THR A 228 -4.42 -0.81 -12.26
C THR A 228 -3.22 0.07 -12.60
N ARG A 229 -3.40 1.05 -13.49
CA ARG A 229 -2.39 2.08 -13.75
C ARG A 229 -2.01 2.80 -12.47
N GLU A 230 -0.72 3.04 -12.32
CA GLU A 230 -0.14 3.67 -11.14
C GLU A 230 0.69 4.89 -11.53
N LEU A 231 0.66 5.90 -10.66
CA LEU A 231 1.51 7.06 -10.80
C LEU A 231 2.91 6.73 -10.33
N ALA A 232 3.91 7.20 -11.06
CA ALA A 232 5.30 7.14 -10.65
C ALA A 232 5.99 8.46 -10.97
N GLU A 233 7.03 8.77 -10.22
CA GLU A 233 7.91 9.89 -10.46
C GLU A 233 9.18 9.38 -11.15
N GLN A 234 9.50 9.97 -12.30
CA GLN A 234 10.85 9.95 -12.82
C GLN A 234 11.58 11.18 -12.28
N ALA A 235 12.81 10.99 -11.79
CA ALA A 235 13.56 12.07 -11.19
C ALA A 235 15.01 12.08 -11.66
N TRP A 236 15.57 13.28 -11.73
CA TRP A 236 16.97 13.52 -12.09
C TRP A 236 17.62 14.43 -11.06
N LEU A 237 18.81 14.06 -10.61
CA LEU A 237 19.68 14.93 -9.83
C LEU A 237 20.48 15.84 -10.77
N ASN A 238 20.39 17.16 -10.55
CA ASN A 238 21.29 18.11 -11.19
C ASN A 238 22.71 17.94 -10.63
N VAL A 239 23.65 17.67 -11.53
CA VAL A 239 25.04 17.39 -11.15
C VAL A 239 25.63 18.65 -10.49
N PRO A 240 26.18 18.54 -9.27
CA PRO A 240 26.76 19.70 -8.59
C PRO A 240 27.93 20.28 -9.37
N ARG A 241 28.11 21.60 -9.30
CA ARG A 241 29.20 22.31 -10.00
C ARG A 241 30.34 22.75 -9.10
N SER A 242 30.15 22.70 -7.78
CA SER A 242 31.21 22.98 -6.80
C SER A 242 31.58 21.72 -6.02
N ARG A 243 32.86 21.61 -5.63
CA ARG A 243 33.34 20.46 -4.84
C ARG A 243 32.64 20.34 -3.48
N ASP A 244 32.38 21.45 -2.81
CA ASP A 244 31.75 21.43 -1.49
C ASP A 244 30.32 20.90 -1.59
N ARG A 245 29.56 21.37 -2.58
CA ARG A 245 28.21 20.87 -2.83
C ARG A 245 28.19 19.40 -3.24
N TYR A 246 29.18 18.98 -4.03
CA TYR A 246 29.36 17.57 -4.36
C TYR A 246 29.58 16.70 -3.13
N ARG A 247 30.41 17.11 -2.17
CA ARG A 247 30.66 16.35 -0.94
C ARG A 247 29.40 16.20 -0.07
N GLU A 248 28.62 17.26 0.09
CA GLU A 248 27.35 17.22 0.83
C GLU A 248 26.35 16.24 0.20
N ILE A 249 26.19 16.33 -1.12
CA ILE A 249 25.29 15.46 -1.89
C ILE A 249 25.76 14.00 -1.81
N LEU A 250 27.06 13.76 -1.97
CA LEU A 250 27.64 12.43 -1.84
C LEU A 250 27.36 11.83 -0.45
N GLN A 251 27.61 12.59 0.61
CA GLN A 251 27.37 12.15 1.98
C GLN A 251 25.89 11.76 2.21
N TYR A 252 24.95 12.51 1.62
CA TYR A 252 23.54 12.18 1.69
C TYR A 252 23.23 10.85 1.02
N TRP A 253 23.63 10.69 -0.24
CA TRP A 253 23.29 9.50 -1.03
C TRP A 253 24.03 8.25 -0.59
N GLU A 254 25.23 8.39 -0.03
CA GLU A 254 26.00 7.27 0.56
C GLU A 254 25.33 6.73 1.83
N SER A 255 24.51 7.55 2.50
CA SER A 255 23.74 7.18 3.69
C SER A 255 24.59 6.55 4.80
N GLY A 256 25.76 7.15 5.08
CA GLY A 256 26.68 6.66 6.11
C GLY A 256 27.30 5.29 5.79
N GLY A 257 27.56 5.02 4.51
CA GLY A 257 28.21 3.80 4.03
C GLY A 257 27.25 2.67 3.65
N ARG A 258 25.92 2.86 3.81
CA ARG A 258 24.91 1.86 3.43
C ARG A 258 24.64 1.78 1.93
N ASN A 259 25.08 2.77 1.18
CA ASN A 259 24.96 2.82 -0.28
C ASN A 259 26.30 3.22 -0.94
N PRO A 260 27.38 2.43 -0.74
CA PRO A 260 28.73 2.84 -1.10
C PRO A 260 28.94 2.93 -2.62
N ASN A 261 28.13 2.22 -3.41
CA ASN A 261 28.21 2.20 -4.87
C ASN A 261 27.91 3.56 -5.51
N VAL A 262 27.21 4.45 -4.80
CA VAL A 262 26.87 5.78 -5.30
C VAL A 262 28.09 6.68 -5.50
N THR A 263 29.17 6.41 -4.77
CA THR A 263 30.42 7.17 -4.85
C THR A 263 31.00 7.14 -6.26
N ALA A 264 31.07 5.96 -6.89
CA ALA A 264 31.59 5.84 -8.25
C ALA A 264 30.72 6.60 -9.26
N VAL A 265 29.38 6.47 -9.13
CA VAL A 265 28.41 7.12 -10.03
C VAL A 265 28.49 8.64 -9.93
N LEU A 266 28.40 9.19 -8.72
CA LEU A 266 28.43 10.64 -8.51
C LEU A 266 29.78 11.25 -8.86
N SER A 267 30.90 10.55 -8.58
CA SER A 267 32.24 11.04 -8.95
C SER A 267 32.38 11.16 -10.46
N ALA A 268 32.01 10.11 -11.20
CA ALA A 268 32.06 10.11 -12.66
C ALA A 268 31.16 11.21 -13.26
N ALA A 269 29.95 11.39 -12.72
CA ALA A 269 29.05 12.45 -13.15
C ALA A 269 29.62 13.85 -12.86
N PHE A 270 30.23 14.07 -11.69
CA PHE A 270 30.82 15.35 -11.30
C PHE A 270 32.05 15.72 -12.15
N GLU A 271 32.92 14.75 -12.46
CA GLU A 271 34.13 14.95 -13.27
C GLU A 271 33.80 15.20 -14.75
N ASN A 272 32.71 14.63 -15.25
CA ASN A 272 32.25 14.85 -16.61
C ASN A 272 31.45 16.17 -16.73
N GLN A 273 32.12 17.24 -17.16
CA GLN A 273 31.50 18.56 -17.31
C GLN A 273 30.29 18.60 -18.27
N ASN A 274 30.22 17.65 -19.23
CA ASN A 274 29.09 17.54 -20.16
C ASN A 274 27.86 16.88 -19.52
N GLN A 275 28.02 16.15 -18.42
CA GLN A 275 26.89 15.61 -17.66
C GLN A 275 26.27 16.76 -16.84
N THR A 276 25.01 17.06 -17.12
CA THR A 276 24.26 18.12 -16.41
C THR A 276 23.29 17.55 -15.38
N ARG A 277 22.79 16.34 -15.61
CA ARG A 277 21.84 15.64 -14.75
C ARG A 277 22.10 14.14 -14.72
N LEU A 278 21.67 13.46 -13.66
CA LEU A 278 21.79 12.02 -13.47
C LEU A 278 20.44 11.45 -13.05
N GLU A 279 19.99 10.35 -13.64
CA GLU A 279 18.74 9.71 -13.21
C GLU A 279 18.86 9.18 -11.78
N LEU A 280 17.80 9.42 -10.99
CA LEU A 280 17.78 9.12 -9.56
C LEU A 280 17.94 7.62 -9.27
N GLU A 281 17.54 6.75 -10.20
CA GLU A 281 17.68 5.29 -10.10
C GLU A 281 19.14 4.85 -9.84
N TYR A 282 20.12 5.54 -10.44
CA TYR A 282 21.54 5.25 -10.24
C TYR A 282 22.05 5.64 -8.85
N LEU A 283 21.27 6.41 -8.10
CA LEU A 283 21.57 6.84 -6.73
C LEU A 283 20.88 5.97 -5.68
N LEU A 284 19.91 5.13 -6.07
CA LEU A 284 19.21 4.24 -5.16
C LEU A 284 20.09 3.05 -4.73
N PRO A 285 19.86 2.49 -3.53
CA PRO A 285 20.48 1.22 -3.13
C PRO A 285 20.08 0.04 -4.05
N PRO A 286 20.79 -1.10 -3.98
CA PRO A 286 20.60 -2.23 -4.90
C PRO A 286 19.16 -2.75 -4.99
N GLY A 287 18.50 -3.00 -3.85
CA GLY A 287 17.12 -3.51 -3.82
C GLY A 287 16.12 -2.56 -4.48
N PRO A 288 15.99 -1.30 -4.03
CA PRO A 288 15.11 -0.32 -4.68
C PRO A 288 15.40 -0.15 -6.17
N ARG A 289 16.67 -0.17 -6.59
CA ARG A 289 17.04 -0.13 -8.01
C ARG A 289 16.54 -1.36 -8.78
N LYS A 290 16.71 -2.56 -8.23
CA LYS A 290 16.23 -3.83 -8.81
C LYS A 290 14.72 -3.82 -9.05
N TYR A 291 13.96 -3.24 -8.12
CA TYR A 291 12.50 -3.28 -8.16
C TYR A 291 11.85 -2.05 -8.79
N LEU A 292 12.57 -0.95 -8.98
CA LEU A 292 11.97 0.30 -9.44
C LEU A 292 11.22 0.12 -10.78
N ASN A 293 9.96 0.56 -10.81
CA ASN A 293 9.05 0.46 -11.95
C ASN A 293 8.74 -0.98 -12.40
N THR A 294 8.89 -1.97 -11.51
CA THR A 294 8.49 -3.36 -11.76
C THR A 294 7.30 -3.76 -10.90
N TYR A 295 6.74 -4.94 -11.20
CA TYR A 295 5.64 -5.55 -10.48
C TYR A 295 6.10 -6.87 -9.87
N PRO A 296 5.56 -7.28 -8.70
CA PRO A 296 5.90 -8.56 -8.12
C PRO A 296 5.61 -9.71 -9.08
N SER A 297 6.60 -10.55 -9.32
CA SER A 297 6.44 -11.81 -10.00
C SER A 297 6.34 -12.95 -8.97
N ARG A 298 6.08 -14.17 -9.46
CA ARG A 298 6.07 -15.36 -8.61
C ARG A 298 7.46 -15.68 -8.05
N GLU A 299 8.53 -15.25 -8.70
CA GLU A 299 9.91 -15.49 -8.25
C GLU A 299 10.23 -14.71 -6.96
N GLU A 300 9.63 -13.54 -6.77
CA GLU A 300 9.74 -12.78 -5.51
C GLU A 300 8.76 -13.24 -4.42
N SER A 301 7.90 -14.23 -4.71
CA SER A 301 6.92 -14.71 -3.73
C SER A 301 7.52 -15.72 -2.76
N ASN A 302 7.03 -15.72 -1.51
CA ASN A 302 7.40 -16.69 -0.49
C ASN A 302 6.15 -17.45 -0.02
N VAL A 303 6.07 -18.76 -0.29
CA VAL A 303 4.93 -19.65 0.06
C VAL A 303 3.59 -18.96 -0.23
N ASP A 304 3.43 -18.52 -1.49
CA ASP A 304 2.23 -17.84 -2.04
C ASP A 304 1.96 -16.40 -1.58
N ARG A 305 2.91 -15.76 -0.87
CA ARG A 305 2.81 -14.33 -0.51
C ARG A 305 3.74 -13.48 -1.36
N TYR A 306 3.20 -12.47 -2.02
CA TYR A 306 3.99 -11.44 -2.67
C TYR A 306 4.59 -10.48 -1.64
N PRO A 307 5.74 -9.84 -1.93
CA PRO A 307 6.27 -8.81 -1.06
C PRO A 307 5.30 -7.64 -0.96
N ASN A 308 5.04 -7.19 0.27
CA ASN A 308 4.19 -6.05 0.57
C ASN A 308 5.02 -4.80 0.89
N CYS A 309 4.33 -3.70 1.20
CA CYS A 309 4.93 -2.44 1.61
C CYS A 309 5.92 -2.57 2.78
N PHE A 310 5.56 -3.40 3.77
CA PHE A 310 6.41 -3.71 4.91
C PHE A 310 7.70 -4.41 4.49
N ALA A 311 7.62 -5.56 3.82
CA ALA A 311 8.79 -6.33 3.42
C ALA A 311 9.74 -5.50 2.55
N THR A 312 9.19 -4.68 1.67
CA THR A 312 9.95 -3.74 0.84
C THR A 312 10.67 -2.70 1.68
N ALA A 313 9.96 -2.01 2.58
CA ALA A 313 10.52 -0.85 3.27
C ALA A 313 11.63 -1.19 4.27
N PHE A 314 11.51 -2.34 4.95
CA PHE A 314 12.51 -2.83 5.88
C PHE A 314 13.72 -3.48 5.19
N SER A 315 13.64 -3.70 3.87
CA SER A 315 14.71 -4.25 3.04
C SER A 315 15.39 -3.19 2.16
N PHE A 316 15.14 -1.90 2.41
CA PHE A 316 15.56 -0.80 1.52
C PHE A 316 17.06 -0.76 1.17
N PHE A 317 17.93 -1.16 2.11
CA PHE A 317 19.38 -1.24 1.89
C PHE A 317 19.88 -2.67 1.60
N SER A 318 18.98 -3.65 1.55
CA SER A 318 19.29 -5.02 1.19
C SER A 318 19.20 -5.21 -0.32
N GLU A 319 19.93 -6.17 -0.86
CA GLU A 319 19.86 -6.55 -2.28
C GLU A 319 18.56 -7.30 -2.60
N ASP A 320 18.19 -8.24 -1.72
CA ASP A 320 16.95 -9.01 -1.78
C ASP A 320 16.11 -8.77 -0.53
N ILE A 321 14.81 -9.09 -0.62
CA ILE A 321 13.87 -9.01 0.50
C ILE A 321 14.02 -10.26 1.39
N PRO A 322 14.52 -10.14 2.63
CA PRO A 322 14.64 -11.30 3.53
C PRO A 322 13.28 -11.95 3.83
N PRO A 323 13.18 -13.30 3.83
CA PRO A 323 11.95 -14.02 4.11
C PRO A 323 11.24 -13.63 5.42
N ARG A 324 12.01 -13.21 6.44
CA ARG A 324 11.47 -12.81 7.76
C ARG A 324 10.51 -11.62 7.70
N TYR A 325 10.60 -10.76 6.68
CA TYR A 325 9.74 -9.58 6.60
C TYR A 325 8.38 -9.82 5.92
N PHE A 326 8.12 -11.04 5.44
CA PHE A 326 6.81 -11.40 4.88
C PHE A 326 5.72 -11.64 5.95
N ASP A 327 6.11 -11.77 7.22
CA ASP A 327 5.18 -12.05 8.33
C ASP A 327 4.85 -10.81 9.16
N ASN A 328 5.80 -10.32 9.98
CA ASN A 328 5.58 -9.14 10.82
C ASN A 328 6.89 -8.36 11.03
N PRO A 329 7.02 -7.15 10.45
CA PRO A 329 8.22 -6.31 10.61
C PRO A 329 8.25 -5.49 11.91
N GLU A 330 7.15 -5.43 12.68
CA GLU A 330 7.06 -4.54 13.85
C GLU A 330 8.16 -4.77 14.90
N PRO A 331 8.58 -6.01 15.20
CA PRO A 331 9.70 -6.25 16.11
C PRO A 331 11.00 -5.62 15.62
N ASP A 332 11.24 -5.62 14.31
CA ASP A 332 12.43 -5.03 13.70
C ASP A 332 12.37 -3.51 13.78
N LEU A 333 11.19 -2.87 13.63
CA LEU A 333 11.07 -1.43 13.85
C LEU A 333 11.47 -1.05 15.30
N ARG A 334 10.96 -1.77 16.29
CA ARG A 334 11.22 -1.48 17.71
C ARG A 334 12.68 -1.73 18.09
N THR A 335 13.30 -2.73 17.49
CA THR A 335 14.66 -3.17 17.85
C THR A 335 15.73 -2.40 17.10
N ASN A 336 15.53 -2.17 15.80
CA ASN A 336 16.57 -1.71 14.88
C ASN A 336 16.43 -0.24 14.50
N TYR A 337 15.29 0.39 14.76
CA TYR A 337 15.05 1.79 14.40
C TYR A 337 14.88 2.69 15.63
N ILE A 338 15.11 3.99 15.42
CA ILE A 338 14.82 5.07 16.37
C ILE A 338 13.90 6.09 15.69
N PRO A 339 13.14 6.90 16.44
CA PRO A 339 12.40 8.01 15.85
C PRO A 339 13.33 8.90 15.00
N GLY A 340 12.97 9.08 13.74
CA GLY A 340 13.68 9.97 12.83
C GLY A 340 13.45 11.42 13.24
N LYS A 341 14.44 12.28 13.01
CA LYS A 341 14.32 13.74 13.14
C LYS A 341 14.82 14.42 11.87
N PRO A 342 14.23 15.57 11.48
CA PRO A 342 14.77 16.38 10.40
C PRO A 342 16.22 16.81 10.66
N PRO A 343 17.04 16.96 9.60
CA PRO A 343 16.71 16.61 8.23
C PRO A 343 16.55 15.09 8.05
N TRP A 344 15.55 14.70 7.25
CA TRP A 344 15.32 13.32 6.87
C TRP A 344 16.48 12.78 6.03
N GLN A 345 16.74 11.48 6.15
CA GLN A 345 17.83 10.80 5.47
C GLN A 345 17.28 9.75 4.50
N LEU A 346 18.04 9.50 3.43
CA LEU A 346 17.76 8.41 2.50
C LEU A 346 17.49 7.11 3.26
N GLY A 347 16.37 6.46 2.96
CA GLY A 347 15.99 5.19 3.57
C GLY A 347 15.35 5.29 4.95
N ASP A 348 15.15 6.48 5.52
CA ASP A 348 14.28 6.64 6.68
C ASP A 348 12.91 5.99 6.37
N VAL A 349 12.44 5.13 7.26
CA VAL A 349 11.17 4.41 7.12
C VAL A 349 10.03 5.32 7.56
N ILE A 350 9.05 5.51 6.70
CA ILE A 350 7.84 6.27 6.96
C ILE A 350 6.72 5.28 7.18
N VAL A 351 6.17 5.24 8.39
CA VAL A 351 5.00 4.43 8.73
C VAL A 351 3.78 5.33 8.76
N ILE A 352 2.76 4.97 7.99
CA ILE A 352 1.46 5.65 7.92
C ILE A 352 0.49 4.92 8.83
N TYR A 353 -0.04 5.65 9.79
CA TYR A 353 -1.00 5.19 10.78
C TYR A 353 -2.38 5.77 10.50
N ASP A 354 -3.42 4.98 10.75
CA ASP A 354 -4.77 5.52 10.89
C ASP A 354 -4.98 6.20 12.27
N THR A 355 -6.20 6.68 12.51
CA THR A 355 -6.61 7.31 13.77
C THR A 355 -6.69 6.35 14.95
N THR A 356 -6.72 5.03 14.71
CA THR A 356 -6.68 3.99 15.76
C THR A 356 -5.26 3.61 16.15
N GLY A 357 -4.27 4.01 15.35
CA GLY A 357 -2.86 3.63 15.53
C GLY A 357 -2.47 2.35 14.81
N GLU A 358 -3.31 1.83 13.91
CA GLU A 358 -2.98 0.69 13.06
C GLU A 358 -2.10 1.13 11.88
N TRP A 359 -1.13 0.30 11.51
CA TRP A 359 -0.26 0.53 10.36
C TRP A 359 -1.04 0.28 9.07
N LYS A 360 -1.23 1.32 8.26
CA LYS A 360 -1.89 1.19 6.94
C LYS A 360 -0.90 1.02 5.80
N HIS A 361 0.26 1.66 5.91
CA HIS A 361 1.28 1.60 4.87
C HIS A 361 2.67 1.94 5.38
N VAL A 362 3.69 1.49 4.66
CA VAL A 362 5.09 1.82 4.94
C VAL A 362 5.83 2.08 3.64
N CYS A 363 6.65 3.12 3.63
CA CYS A 363 7.51 3.48 2.50
C CYS A 363 8.86 4.04 3.00
N ASN A 364 9.80 4.29 2.10
CA ASN A 364 11.09 4.89 2.46
C ASN A 364 11.22 6.29 1.90
N TYR A 365 11.70 7.21 2.72
CA TYR A 365 12.08 8.54 2.28
C TYR A 365 13.25 8.48 1.29
N ILE A 366 13.13 9.13 0.13
CA ILE A 366 14.24 9.31 -0.81
C ILE A 366 14.84 10.70 -0.70
N ALA A 367 14.04 11.75 -0.93
CA ALA A 367 14.48 13.15 -0.95
C ALA A 367 13.30 14.09 -1.22
N GLY A 368 13.24 15.23 -0.52
CA GLY A 368 12.18 16.22 -0.72
C GLY A 368 10.80 15.63 -0.43
N ASN A 369 9.92 15.63 -1.42
CA ASN A 369 8.62 14.96 -1.33
C ASN A 369 8.64 13.53 -1.91
N LEU A 370 9.79 12.97 -2.29
CA LEU A 370 9.86 11.67 -2.96
C LEU A 370 10.05 10.51 -1.97
N VAL A 371 9.29 9.44 -2.19
CA VAL A 371 9.38 8.18 -1.44
C VAL A 371 9.47 6.99 -2.38
N PHE A 372 10.17 5.94 -1.96
CA PHE A 372 10.12 4.62 -2.59
C PHE A 372 9.04 3.79 -1.90
N THR A 373 8.13 3.21 -2.66
CA THR A 373 6.98 2.50 -2.12
C THR A 373 6.63 1.26 -2.96
N LYS A 374 6.17 0.21 -2.27
CA LYS A 374 5.42 -0.89 -2.87
C LYS A 374 3.97 -0.70 -2.48
N ASN A 375 3.12 -0.28 -3.40
CA ASN A 375 1.72 0.01 -3.06
C ASN A 375 0.99 -1.30 -2.75
N GLY A 376 0.28 -1.35 -1.62
CA GLY A 376 -0.50 -2.53 -1.21
C GLY A 376 0.28 -3.84 -1.08
N ASN A 377 -0.47 -4.93 -0.90
CA ASN A 377 0.00 -6.30 -0.77
C ASN A 377 -0.29 -7.16 -2.01
N SER A 378 -0.91 -6.58 -3.04
CA SER A 378 -1.33 -7.28 -4.24
C SER A 378 -0.26 -7.27 -5.34
N PRO A 379 -0.25 -8.28 -6.23
CA PRO A 379 0.73 -8.38 -7.33
C PRO A 379 0.46 -7.38 -8.46
N ASP A 380 -0.73 -6.78 -8.51
CA ASP A 380 -1.12 -5.76 -9.49
C ASP A 380 -0.68 -4.34 -9.12
N ARG A 381 0.11 -4.20 -8.05
CA ARG A 381 0.67 -2.93 -7.60
C ARG A 381 2.19 -2.94 -7.68
N PRO A 382 2.82 -1.92 -8.28
CA PRO A 382 4.25 -1.90 -8.55
C PRO A 382 5.08 -1.37 -7.38
N TRP A 383 6.40 -1.50 -7.52
CA TRP A 383 7.38 -0.69 -6.81
C TRP A 383 7.66 0.59 -7.59
N VAL A 384 7.50 1.75 -6.96
CA VAL A 384 7.60 3.05 -7.62
C VAL A 384 8.23 4.09 -6.71
N ILE A 385 8.75 5.16 -7.33
CA ILE A 385 8.93 6.44 -6.65
C ILE A 385 7.62 7.20 -6.77
N GLN A 386 7.10 7.73 -5.68
CA GLN A 386 5.91 8.59 -5.66
C GLN A 386 6.17 9.83 -4.80
N LYS A 387 5.31 10.84 -4.96
CA LYS A 387 5.24 11.92 -3.98
C LYS A 387 4.60 11.39 -2.68
N LEU A 388 5.17 11.74 -1.53
CA LEU A 388 4.61 11.36 -0.23
C LEU A 388 3.18 11.87 -0.08
N ASP A 389 2.86 13.05 -0.62
CA ASP A 389 1.50 13.59 -0.62
C ASP A 389 0.49 12.71 -1.37
N ASP A 390 0.88 12.16 -2.54
CA ASP A 390 0.03 11.24 -3.29
C ASP A 390 -0.14 9.92 -2.51
N VAL A 391 0.94 9.40 -1.90
CA VAL A 391 0.87 8.21 -1.05
C VAL A 391 -0.05 8.45 0.15
N LEU A 392 0.09 9.58 0.86
CA LEU A 392 -0.75 9.90 2.00
C LEU A 392 -2.22 10.02 1.60
N THR A 393 -2.50 10.61 0.43
CA THR A 393 -3.85 10.72 -0.12
C THR A 393 -4.51 9.36 -0.25
N VAL A 394 -3.82 8.39 -0.85
CA VAL A 394 -4.32 7.03 -1.05
C VAL A 394 -4.69 6.37 0.28
N TYR A 395 -3.93 6.61 1.35
CA TYR A 395 -4.17 6.00 2.65
C TYR A 395 -5.06 6.83 3.59
N LEU A 396 -5.58 7.98 3.17
CA LEU A 396 -6.58 8.77 3.90
C LEU A 396 -7.93 8.03 3.94
N MET A 397 -8.03 6.98 4.75
CA MET A 397 -9.30 6.26 4.96
C MET A 397 -10.23 6.97 5.96
N SER A 398 -9.72 7.97 6.69
CA SER A 398 -10.48 8.85 7.57
C SER A 398 -10.04 10.29 7.35
N GLU A 399 -10.67 11.26 8.01
CA GLU A 399 -10.27 12.69 7.92
C GLU A 399 -8.77 12.92 8.18
N LYS A 400 -8.08 11.97 8.84
CA LYS A 400 -6.67 12.09 9.21
C LYS A 400 -5.90 10.77 9.08
N VAL A 401 -4.64 10.89 8.67
CA VAL A 401 -3.60 9.87 8.86
C VAL A 401 -2.40 10.52 9.52
N HIS A 402 -1.57 9.71 10.17
CA HIS A 402 -0.31 10.17 10.75
C HIS A 402 0.86 9.48 10.07
N ALA A 403 1.75 10.25 9.45
CA ALA A 403 3.06 9.76 9.01
C ALA A 403 4.08 9.92 10.14
N LYS A 404 4.77 8.84 10.50
CA LYS A 404 5.88 8.86 11.46
C LYS A 404 7.15 8.34 10.81
N PHE A 405 8.25 9.03 11.04
CA PHE A 405 9.55 8.72 10.45
C PHE A 405 10.43 7.96 11.45
N TYR A 406 11.15 6.98 10.95
CA TYR A 406 12.03 6.12 11.73
C TYR A 406 13.36 5.95 11.01
N ARG A 407 14.45 6.12 11.75
CA ARG A 407 15.81 5.98 11.24
C ARG A 407 16.42 4.69 11.73
N LEU A 408 17.00 3.92 10.82
CA LEU A 408 17.72 2.71 11.19
C LEU A 408 18.97 3.07 12.01
N LYS A 409 19.19 2.36 13.12
CA LYS A 409 20.36 2.54 14.00
C LYS A 409 21.68 2.29 13.24
N PRO A 410 22.76 3.04 13.55
CA PRO A 410 24.08 2.77 12.98
C PRO A 410 24.58 1.35 13.30
N GLY A 411 25.40 0.75 12.43
CA GLY A 411 26.12 -0.50 12.71
C GLY A 411 25.33 -1.82 12.57
N LEU A 412 24.13 -1.80 11.97
CA LEU A 412 23.30 -3.00 11.75
C LEU A 412 23.42 -3.64 10.36
N PHE A 413 24.24 -3.05 9.48
CA PHE A 413 24.61 -3.62 8.18
C PHE A 413 26.15 -3.78 8.18
N GLU A 414 26.62 -4.86 8.77
CA GLU A 414 27.96 -5.43 8.51
C GLU A 414 27.79 -6.81 7.87
#